data_AF-A0A5C4RME7-F1
#
_entry.id   AF-A0A5C4RME7-F1
#
_cell.length_a   1.000
_cell.length_b   1.000
_cell.length_c   1.000
_cell.angle_alpha   90.00
_cell.angle_beta   90.00
_cell.angle_gamma   90.00
#
_symmetry.space_group_name_H-M   'P 1'
#
loop_
_entity.id
_entity.type
_entity.pdbx_description
1 polymer ?
#
loop_
_entity_poly.entity_id
_entity_poly.type
_entity_poly.pdbx_seq_one_letter_code
_entity_poly.pdbx_strand_id
1 'polypeptide(L)'
;MNISEVAQKTGLTSKAIRFYEEKDLITPPERGDNGYRYYQQKHIEELTLLRQAKQVGFTLDECREFLVLFRNPNRHSADVKAATLHKVAEIEKAIEELQKMRSKLLSLAEECPGDDGAACPIIDHLSGCCSHH
;
A
#
# COMPACT_ATOMS: atom_id res chain seq x y z
N MET A 1 8.77 -25.81 -6.24
CA MET A 1 7.90 -25.65 -5.05
C MET A 1 6.47 -25.42 -5.51
N ASN A 2 5.50 -25.99 -4.81
CA ASN A 2 4.08 -25.72 -5.05
C ASN A 2 3.65 -24.38 -4.42
N ILE A 3 2.44 -23.92 -4.73
CA ILE A 3 1.95 -22.61 -4.26
C ILE A 3 1.82 -22.54 -2.73
N SER A 4 1.52 -23.65 -2.06
CA SER A 4 1.37 -23.70 -0.61
C SER A 4 2.71 -23.53 0.11
N GLU A 5 3.77 -24.14 -0.42
CA GLU A 5 5.15 -23.95 0.07
C GLU A 5 5.60 -22.50 -0.10
N VAL A 6 5.30 -21.89 -1.25
CA VAL A 6 5.64 -20.48 -1.52
C VAL A 6 4.86 -19.55 -0.59
N ALA A 7 3.57 -19.82 -0.36
CA ALA A 7 2.74 -19.06 0.57
C ALA A 7 3.35 -19.05 1.98
N GLN A 8 3.79 -20.22 2.48
CA GLN A 8 4.47 -20.30 3.78
C GLN A 8 5.79 -19.52 3.81
N LYS A 9 6.62 -19.64 2.78
CA LYS A 9 7.93 -18.97 2.72
C LYS A 9 7.84 -17.45 2.58
N THR A 10 6.85 -16.96 1.83
CA THR A 10 6.68 -15.53 1.55
C THR A 10 5.74 -14.84 2.54
N GLY A 11 4.95 -15.60 3.31
CA GLY A 11 3.89 -15.06 4.15
C GLY A 11 2.70 -14.47 3.37
N LEU A 12 2.60 -14.78 2.07
CA LEU A 12 1.47 -14.41 1.21
C LEU A 12 0.42 -15.51 1.17
N THR A 13 -0.82 -15.15 0.90
CA THR A 13 -1.86 -16.17 0.63
C THR A 13 -1.71 -16.71 -0.80
N SER A 14 -2.13 -17.96 -1.03
CA SER A 14 -2.18 -18.52 -2.39
C SER A 14 -3.04 -17.69 -3.35
N LYS A 15 -4.07 -17.00 -2.84
CA LYS A 15 -4.88 -16.05 -3.62
C LYS A 15 -4.07 -14.83 -4.04
N ALA A 16 -3.27 -14.26 -3.14
CA ALA A 16 -2.39 -13.12 -3.45
C ALA A 16 -1.31 -13.51 -4.48
N ILE A 17 -0.72 -14.70 -4.35
CA ILE A 17 0.28 -15.18 -5.32
C ILE A 17 -0.33 -15.30 -6.73
N ARG A 18 -1.51 -15.92 -6.86
CA ARG A 18 -2.23 -15.99 -8.14
C ARG A 18 -2.59 -14.62 -8.68
N PHE A 19 -3.03 -13.72 -7.81
CA PHE A 19 -3.33 -12.34 -8.20
C PHE A 19 -2.10 -11.60 -8.74
N TYR A 20 -0.92 -11.79 -8.14
CA TYR A 20 0.32 -11.18 -8.64
C TYR A 20 0.80 -11.81 -9.94
N GLU A 21 0.58 -13.11 -10.15
CA GLU A 21 0.76 -13.77 -11.46
C GLU A 21 -0.19 -13.18 -12.51
N GLU A 22 -1.48 -13.07 -12.22
CA GLU A 22 -2.51 -12.52 -13.12
C GLU A 22 -2.29 -11.03 -13.47
N LYS A 23 -1.52 -10.31 -12.66
CA LYS A 23 -1.16 -8.90 -12.88
C LYS A 23 0.22 -8.73 -13.51
N ASP A 24 0.83 -9.82 -13.98
CA ASP A 24 2.16 -9.87 -14.58
C ASP A 24 3.26 -9.23 -13.70
N LEU A 25 3.07 -9.29 -12.38
CA LEU A 25 4.04 -8.74 -11.43
C LEU A 25 5.18 -9.72 -11.19
N ILE A 26 4.89 -11.02 -11.15
CA ILE A 26 5.92 -12.05 -11.03
C ILE A 26 6.23 -12.70 -12.37
N THR A 27 7.42 -13.25 -12.49
CA THR A 27 7.76 -14.11 -13.63
C THR A 27 6.78 -15.28 -13.66
N PRO A 28 6.15 -15.60 -14.82
CA PRO A 28 5.22 -16.72 -14.88
C PRO A 28 5.90 -18.03 -14.46
N PRO A 29 5.34 -18.77 -13.47
CA PRO A 29 5.92 -20.04 -13.07
C PRO A 29 5.71 -21.10 -14.16
N GLU A 30 6.65 -22.04 -14.25
CA GLU A 30 6.52 -23.20 -15.13
C GLU A 30 5.31 -24.05 -14.72
N ARG A 31 4.69 -24.69 -15.69
CA ARG A 31 3.62 -25.66 -15.46
C ARG A 31 4.14 -27.05 -15.78
N GLY A 32 3.93 -28.00 -14.87
CA GLY A 32 4.20 -29.41 -15.14
C GLY A 32 3.11 -30.03 -16.00
N ASP A 33 3.35 -31.24 -16.49
CA ASP A 33 2.41 -32.00 -17.34
C ASP A 33 1.05 -32.25 -16.67
N ASN A 34 1.02 -32.21 -15.34
CA ASN A 34 -0.17 -32.31 -14.50
C ASN A 34 -0.95 -30.98 -14.36
N GLY A 35 -0.51 -29.90 -15.01
CA GLY A 35 -1.11 -28.56 -14.95
C GLY A 35 -0.79 -27.76 -13.69
N TYR A 36 0.01 -28.31 -12.77
CA TYR A 36 0.40 -27.62 -11.54
C TYR A 36 1.51 -26.59 -11.79
N ARG A 37 1.46 -25.49 -11.03
CA ARG A 37 2.48 -24.44 -11.06
C ARG A 37 3.68 -24.81 -10.21
N TYR A 38 4.87 -24.66 -10.78
CA TYR A 38 6.14 -24.88 -10.11
C TYR A 38 6.89 -23.56 -9.98
N TYR A 39 7.05 -23.16 -8.73
CA TYR A 39 7.80 -21.97 -8.35
C TYR A 39 9.23 -22.34 -8.00
N GLN A 40 10.16 -21.64 -8.63
CA GLN A 40 11.59 -21.59 -8.34
C GLN A 40 11.94 -20.46 -7.36
N GLN A 41 13.19 -20.43 -6.89
CA GLN A 41 13.70 -19.46 -5.91
C GLN A 41 13.49 -17.99 -6.35
N LYS A 42 13.69 -17.67 -7.64
CA LYS A 42 13.44 -16.33 -8.19
C LYS A 42 12.04 -15.79 -7.89
N HIS A 43 11.01 -16.65 -7.89
CA HIS A 43 9.65 -16.22 -7.61
C HIS A 43 9.47 -15.88 -6.13
N ILE A 44 10.17 -16.56 -5.23
CA ILE A 44 10.13 -16.25 -3.79
C ILE A 44 10.73 -14.87 -3.56
N GLU A 45 11.84 -14.55 -4.21
CA GLU A 45 12.50 -13.25 -4.11
C GLU A 45 11.59 -12.13 -4.63
N GLU A 46 10.99 -12.30 -5.81
CA GLU A 46 10.02 -11.35 -6.37
C GLU A 46 8.80 -11.15 -5.46
N LEU A 47 8.21 -12.25 -4.98
CA LEU A 47 7.04 -12.21 -4.08
C LEU A 47 7.37 -11.59 -2.72
N THR A 48 8.57 -11.86 -2.19
CA THR A 48 9.04 -11.24 -0.95
C THR A 48 9.22 -9.74 -1.14
N LEU A 49 9.83 -9.32 -2.24
CA LEU A 49 9.96 -7.90 -2.58
C LEU A 49 8.59 -7.23 -2.70
N LEU A 50 7.65 -7.85 -3.43
CA LEU A 50 6.27 -7.36 -3.55
C LEU A 50 5.60 -7.17 -2.18
N ARG A 51 5.71 -8.18 -1.30
CA ARG A 51 5.14 -8.11 0.04
C ARG A 51 5.73 -6.94 0.83
N GLN A 52 7.05 -6.80 0.84
CA GLN A 52 7.74 -5.74 1.58
C GLN A 52 7.41 -4.35 1.03
N ALA A 53 7.42 -4.19 -0.30
CA ALA A 53 7.06 -2.93 -0.96
C ALA A 53 5.61 -2.54 -0.65
N LYS A 54 4.67 -3.49 -0.69
CA LYS A 54 3.28 -3.24 -0.29
C LYS A 54 3.13 -2.84 1.17
N GLN A 55 3.94 -3.40 2.08
CA GLN A 55 3.89 -3.06 3.51
C GLN A 55 4.35 -1.63 3.80
N VAL A 56 5.24 -1.07 2.99
CA VAL A 56 5.73 0.31 3.16
C VAL A 56 5.00 1.34 2.29
N GLY A 57 3.86 0.96 1.70
CA GLY A 57 2.97 1.90 1.03
C GLY A 57 3.19 2.08 -0.47
N PHE A 58 4.02 1.25 -1.12
CA PHE A 58 4.06 1.24 -2.58
C PHE A 58 2.75 0.70 -3.17
N THR A 59 2.30 1.33 -4.24
CA THR A 59 1.19 0.89 -5.09
C THR A 59 1.62 -0.33 -5.92
N LEU A 60 0.66 -1.00 -6.57
CA LEU A 60 1.01 -2.13 -7.44
C LEU A 60 1.81 -1.69 -8.67
N ASP A 61 1.58 -0.48 -9.16
CA ASP A 61 2.30 0.05 -10.31
C ASP A 61 3.73 0.41 -9.96
N GLU A 62 3.98 1.05 -8.82
CA GLU A 62 5.35 1.30 -8.34
C GLU A 62 6.09 0.00 -8.00
N CYS A 63 5.38 -1.00 -7.45
CA CYS A 63 5.93 -2.33 -7.26
C CYS A 63 6.40 -2.95 -8.58
N ARG A 64 5.70 -2.72 -9.69
CA ARG A 64 6.11 -3.19 -11.02
C ARG A 64 7.44 -2.56 -11.44
N GLU A 65 7.59 -1.25 -11.26
CA GLU A 65 8.85 -0.55 -11.55
C GLU A 65 10.00 -1.07 -10.68
N PHE A 66 9.73 -1.29 -9.39
CA PHE A 66 10.69 -1.89 -8.46
C PHE A 66 11.12 -3.29 -8.88
N LEU A 67 10.21 -4.11 -9.38
CA LEU A 67 10.51 -5.44 -9.92
C LEU A 67 11.35 -5.37 -11.20
N VAL A 68 11.10 -4.40 -12.08
CA VAL A 68 11.93 -4.16 -13.26
C VAL A 68 13.36 -3.81 -12.85
N LEU A 69 13.52 -2.91 -11.88
CA LEU A 69 14.83 -2.58 -11.32
C LEU A 69 15.45 -3.83 -10.69
N PHE A 70 14.74 -4.54 -9.83
CA PHE A 70 15.23 -5.74 -9.15
C PHE A 70 15.78 -6.81 -10.12
N ARG A 71 15.06 -7.05 -11.23
CA ARG A 71 15.45 -8.02 -12.27
C ARG A 71 16.64 -7.54 -13.12
N ASN A 72 16.93 -6.25 -13.15
CA ASN A 72 18.03 -5.70 -13.93
C ASN A 72 19.36 -5.79 -13.15
N PRO A 73 20.33 -6.62 -13.60
CA PRO A 73 21.64 -6.71 -12.95
C PRO A 73 22.48 -5.44 -13.13
N ASN A 74 22.20 -4.64 -14.17
CA ASN A 74 22.86 -3.38 -14.48
C ASN A 74 22.09 -2.16 -13.96
N ARG A 75 21.14 -2.36 -13.03
CA ARG A 75 20.41 -1.24 -12.43
C ARG A 75 21.36 -0.30 -11.71
N HIS A 76 21.01 0.98 -11.66
CA HIS A 76 21.69 1.92 -10.78
C HIS A 76 20.99 1.99 -9.43
N SER A 77 21.75 1.94 -8.35
CA SER A 77 21.22 2.15 -6.99
C SER A 77 20.59 3.53 -6.82
N ALA A 78 21.00 4.50 -7.65
CA ALA A 78 20.42 5.83 -7.71
C ALA A 78 18.92 5.81 -8.05
N ASP A 79 18.49 4.96 -8.99
CA ASP A 79 17.08 4.87 -9.42
C ASP A 79 16.20 4.32 -8.29
N VAL A 80 16.67 3.28 -7.60
CA VAL A 80 16.00 2.70 -6.43
C VAL A 80 15.88 3.71 -5.29
N LYS A 81 16.95 4.48 -5.06
CA LYS A 81 16.97 5.55 -4.04
C LYS A 81 15.98 6.66 -4.40
N ALA A 82 15.94 7.09 -5.67
CA ALA A 82 15.02 8.12 -6.13
C ALA A 82 13.56 7.69 -5.96
N ALA A 83 13.21 6.46 -6.36
CA ALA A 83 11.85 5.93 -6.18
C ALA A 83 11.45 5.83 -4.69
N THR A 84 12.38 5.41 -3.82
CA THR A 84 12.16 5.38 -2.37
C THR A 84 11.92 6.77 -1.80
N LEU A 85 12.73 7.76 -2.18
CA LEU A 85 12.59 9.14 -1.70
C LEU A 85 11.29 9.79 -2.21
N HIS A 86 10.86 9.46 -3.43
CA HIS A 86 9.56 9.89 -3.95
C HIS A 86 8.42 9.36 -3.06
N LYS A 87 8.45 8.08 -2.69
CA LYS A 87 7.46 7.50 -1.76
C LYS A 87 7.48 8.18 -0.39
N VAL A 88 8.66 8.53 0.12
CA VAL A 88 8.78 9.29 1.38
C VAL A 88 8.07 10.64 1.26
N ALA A 89 8.33 11.39 0.18
CA ALA A 89 7.67 12.69 -0.03
C ALA A 89 6.14 12.59 -0.14
N GLU A 90 5.62 11.54 -0.79
CA GLU A 90 4.17 11.27 -0.83
C GLU A 90 3.59 10.99 0.56
N ILE A 91 4.30 10.19 1.36
CA ILE A 91 3.90 9.88 2.74
C ILE A 91 3.92 11.14 3.60
N GLU A 92 4.96 11.97 3.50
CA GLU A 92 5.07 13.23 4.23
C GLU A 92 3.90 14.17 3.90
N LYS A 93 3.55 14.30 2.62
CA LYS A 93 2.39 15.08 2.20
C LYS A 93 1.08 14.54 2.79
N ALA A 94 0.90 13.21 2.76
CA ALA A 94 -0.29 12.59 3.37
C ALA A 94 -0.34 12.81 4.88
N ILE A 95 0.80 12.78 5.58
CA ILE A 95 0.90 13.09 7.02
C ILE A 95 0.45 14.54 7.27
N GLU A 96 0.93 15.50 6.49
CA GLU A 96 0.52 16.90 6.64
C GLU A 96 -0.99 17.10 6.46
N GLU A 97 -1.57 16.45 5.45
CA GLU A 97 -3.02 16.50 5.20
C GLU A 97 -3.82 15.86 6.34
N LEU A 98 -3.38 14.69 6.84
CA LEU A 98 -3.98 14.03 8.00
C LEU A 98 -3.86 14.85 9.28
N GLN A 99 -2.73 15.52 9.50
CA GLN A 99 -2.55 16.41 10.64
C GLN A 99 -3.50 17.61 10.57
N LYS A 100 -3.67 18.23 9.39
CA LYS A 100 -4.64 19.32 9.19
C LYS A 100 -6.07 18.87 9.46
N MET A 101 -6.47 17.71 8.94
CA MET A 101 -7.79 17.11 9.20
C MET A 101 -7.99 16.84 10.69
N ARG A 102 -6.99 16.24 11.36
CA ARG A 102 -7.03 15.98 12.80
C ARG A 102 -7.21 17.27 13.60
N SER A 103 -6.43 18.31 13.31
CA SER A 103 -6.54 19.60 14.01
C SER A 103 -7.92 20.23 13.82
N LYS A 104 -8.50 20.16 12.62
CA LYS A 104 -9.87 20.63 12.36
C LYS A 104 -10.90 19.86 13.19
N LEU A 105 -10.80 18.53 13.23
CA LEU A 105 -11.71 17.70 14.02
C LEU A 105 -11.60 17.98 15.52
N LEU A 106 -10.40 18.24 16.03
CA LEU A 106 -10.20 18.61 17.44
C LEU A 106 -10.82 19.96 17.78
N SER A 107 -10.62 20.99 16.94
CA SER A 107 -11.27 22.29 17.14
C SER A 107 -12.79 22.19 17.15
N LEU A 108 -13.38 21.44 16.23
CA LEU A 108 -14.83 21.21 16.22
C LEU A 108 -15.30 20.47 17.48
N ALA A 109 -14.52 19.52 17.97
CA ALA A 109 -14.85 18.78 19.18
C ALA A 109 -14.74 19.64 20.45
N GLU A 110 -13.78 20.56 20.52
CA GLU A 110 -13.62 21.51 21.64
C GLU A 110 -14.80 22.49 21.76
N GLU A 111 -15.40 22.87 20.64
CA GLU A 111 -16.56 23.76 20.59
C GLU A 111 -17.88 23.04 20.96
N CYS A 112 -17.89 21.72 20.92
CA CYS A 112 -19.08 20.93 21.20
C CYS A 112 -19.23 20.68 22.72
N PRO A 113 -20.38 21.00 23.34
CA PRO A 113 -20.60 20.74 24.76
C PRO A 113 -20.60 19.25 25.10
N GLY A 114 -20.96 18.38 24.15
CA GLY A 114 -20.95 16.93 24.33
C GLY A 114 -21.94 16.42 25.37
N ASP A 115 -23.04 17.13 25.59
CA ASP A 115 -24.11 16.79 26.53
C ASP A 115 -25.34 16.16 25.84
N ASP A 116 -26.41 15.90 26.60
CA ASP A 116 -27.67 15.34 26.09
C ASP A 116 -28.51 16.37 25.29
N GLY A 117 -27.97 17.57 25.05
CA GLY A 117 -28.62 18.64 24.29
C GLY A 117 -28.62 18.40 22.78
N ALA A 118 -29.54 19.08 22.07
CA ALA A 118 -29.63 19.01 20.61
C ALA A 118 -28.73 20.03 19.88
N ALA A 119 -28.14 20.99 20.61
CA ALA A 119 -27.28 22.02 20.04
C ALA A 119 -25.88 21.45 19.79
N CYS A 120 -25.48 21.36 18.52
CA CYS A 120 -24.23 20.72 18.12
C CYS A 120 -23.45 21.59 17.13
N PRO A 121 -22.50 22.41 17.62
CA PRO A 121 -21.66 23.25 16.77
C PRO A 121 -20.91 22.47 15.68
N ILE A 122 -20.56 21.20 15.93
CA ILE A 122 -19.94 20.34 14.91
C ILE A 122 -20.82 20.21 13.66
N ILE A 123 -22.11 19.93 13.84
CA ILE A 123 -23.04 19.77 12.72
C ILE A 123 -23.27 21.10 12.03
N ASP A 124 -23.39 22.19 12.79
CA ASP A 124 -23.56 23.55 12.24
C ASP A 124 -22.35 23.93 11.36
N HIS A 125 -21.12 23.75 11.87
CA HIS A 125 -19.89 24.02 11.12
C HIS A 125 -19.70 23.12 9.89
N LEU A 126 -20.06 21.83 9.96
CA LEU A 126 -19.90 20.90 8.83
C LEU A 126 -20.99 21.05 7.78
N SER A 127 -22.22 21.39 8.18
CA SER A 127 -23.34 21.63 7.26
C SER A 127 -23.27 23.00 6.58
N GLY A 128 -22.43 23.91 7.10
CA GLY A 128 -22.34 25.30 6.64
C GLY A 128 -23.60 26.10 6.97
N CYS A 129 -24.49 25.56 7.82
CA CYS A 129 -25.65 26.26 8.30
C CYS A 129 -25.28 27.05 9.55
N CYS A 130 -25.75 28.29 9.59
CA CYS A 130 -25.74 29.20 10.75
C CYS A 130 -24.39 29.85 11.08
N SER A 131 -23.94 30.76 10.20
CA SER A 131 -23.25 31.97 10.64
C SER A 131 -24.26 32.89 11.32
N HIS A 132 -24.66 32.61 12.56
CA HIS A 132 -25.37 33.61 13.36
C HIS A 132 -24.33 34.56 13.97
N HIS A 133 -24.43 35.82 13.52
CA HIS A 133 -23.73 37.00 14.04
C HIS A 133 -23.73 37.09 15.56
#